data_AF-A0A1Q4R9J6-F1
#
_entry.id   AF-A0A1Q4R9J6-F1
#
_cell.length_a   1.000
_cell.length_b   1.000
_cell.length_c   1.000
_cell.angle_alpha   90.00
_cell.angle_beta   90.00
_cell.angle_gamma   90.00
#
_symmetry.space_group_name_H-M   'P 1'
#
loop_
_entity.id
_entity.type
_entity.pdbx_description
1 polymer ?
#
loop_
_entity_poly.entity_id
_entity_poly.type
_entity_poly.pdbx_seq_one_letter_code
_entity_poly.pdbx_strand_id
1 'polypeptide(L)'
;MSSSVVPTQHQQIQRNIKLRGKLPLGQVLVQAGLISEDQVKLALQNQSIPGYETFKIGEILALRGWIKQETCDFFAVRWEGILNSLSIKNKQKKIGYYLLEAGLLTEEQVTGILKIQQQQKKFFGEIAVAEGYLKQQTVDFFVRCLSSAKGAESVQRSALERAEKYFKLKDIKGAILELREVLRHDAKNGKAHAWLTRIYLESGQLSLAKVHLKKAIAASPNDALIREVKKQFFASVPSTAKATENKTKSKKSKSTPRASWLRFG
;
A
#
# COMPACT_ATOMS: atom_id res chain seq x y z
N MET A 1 51.39 -1.77 22.00
CA MET A 1 50.71 -0.55 21.53
C MET A 1 49.58 -1.00 20.61
N SER A 2 48.38 -1.00 21.18
CA SER A 2 47.14 -1.45 20.57
C SER A 2 46.68 -0.47 19.51
N SER A 3 46.20 -0.96 18.37
CA SER A 3 45.12 -0.31 17.62
C SER A 3 44.37 -1.37 16.82
N SER A 4 43.37 -1.92 17.51
CA SER A 4 42.29 -2.72 16.95
C SER A 4 41.44 -1.82 16.05
N VAL A 5 41.47 -2.06 14.74
CA VAL A 5 40.55 -1.41 13.80
C VAL A 5 39.29 -2.28 13.74
N VAL A 6 38.34 -1.95 14.62
CA VAL A 6 36.98 -2.49 14.57
C VAL A 6 36.27 -1.89 13.36
N PRO A 7 35.77 -2.68 12.39
CA PRO A 7 34.94 -2.14 11.32
C PRO A 7 33.61 -1.65 11.90
N THR A 8 33.33 -0.36 11.67
CA THR A 8 32.19 0.41 12.17
C THR A 8 30.86 -0.27 11.84
N GLN A 9 29.99 -0.39 12.85
CA GLN A 9 28.63 -0.97 12.80
C GLN A 9 27.72 -0.42 11.67
N HIS A 10 28.09 0.66 10.98
CA HIS A 10 27.34 1.23 9.86
C HIS A 10 27.23 0.36 8.62
N GLN A 11 28.17 -0.57 8.36
CA GLN A 11 28.08 -1.47 7.20
C GLN A 11 27.13 -2.67 7.39
N GLN A 12 26.71 -2.96 8.63
CA GLN A 12 25.69 -3.98 8.91
C GLN A 12 24.27 -3.41 9.09
N ILE A 13 24.13 -2.10 9.26
CA ILE A 13 22.84 -1.44 9.47
C ILE A 13 22.00 -1.32 8.18
N GLN A 14 22.61 -1.34 6.99
CA GLN A 14 21.87 -1.25 5.72
C GLN A 14 21.38 -2.58 5.14
N ARG A 15 21.86 -3.73 5.64
CA ARG A 15 21.37 -5.06 5.21
C ARG A 15 20.09 -5.52 5.90
N ASN A 16 19.61 -4.76 6.89
CA ASN A 16 18.44 -5.09 7.70
C ASN A 16 17.38 -3.97 7.73
N ILE A 17 17.19 -3.24 6.62
CA ILE A 17 16.07 -2.31 6.50
C ILE A 17 14.79 -3.10 6.22
N LYS A 18 14.24 -3.63 7.31
CA LYS A 18 12.82 -3.63 7.65
C LYS A 18 11.84 -3.94 6.50
N LEU A 19 11.49 -5.22 6.42
CA LEU A 19 10.16 -5.71 6.05
C LEU A 19 9.06 -4.71 6.49
N ARG A 20 8.16 -4.36 5.55
CA ARG A 20 6.91 -3.56 5.72
C ARG A 20 7.00 -2.02 5.69
N GLY A 21 7.97 -1.43 4.99
CA GLY A 21 7.91 -0.03 4.57
C GLY A 21 7.61 0.11 3.07
N LYS A 22 6.87 1.15 2.66
CA LYS A 22 6.83 1.60 1.26
C LYS A 22 8.28 1.76 0.78
N LEU A 23 8.69 1.00 -0.23
CA LEU A 23 10.04 1.10 -0.77
C LEU A 23 10.27 2.54 -1.25
N PRO A 24 11.39 3.20 -0.90
CA PRO A 24 11.69 4.53 -1.39
C PRO A 24 11.85 4.48 -2.91
N LEU A 25 11.45 5.56 -3.59
CA LEU A 25 11.41 5.65 -5.05
C LEU A 25 12.71 5.17 -5.71
N GLY A 26 13.87 5.62 -5.20
CA GLY A 26 15.17 5.21 -5.74
C GLY A 26 15.38 3.69 -5.72
N GLN A 27 15.00 3.00 -4.65
CA GLN A 27 15.13 1.54 -4.59
C GLN A 27 14.17 0.82 -5.55
N VAL A 28 12.96 1.34 -5.73
CA VAL A 28 12.01 0.80 -6.71
C VAL A 28 12.58 0.88 -8.13
N LEU A 29 13.12 2.04 -8.49
CA LEU A 29 13.70 2.27 -9.82
C LEU A 29 14.96 1.43 -10.06
N VAL A 30 15.80 1.23 -9.03
CA VAL A 30 16.96 0.32 -9.10
C VAL A 30 16.50 -1.13 -9.29
N GLN A 31 15.52 -1.59 -8.52
CA GLN A 31 15.00 -2.95 -8.68
C GLN A 31 14.38 -3.17 -10.06
N ALA A 32 13.77 -2.13 -10.65
CA ALA A 32 13.25 -2.14 -12.01
C ALA A 32 14.34 -2.03 -13.10
N GLY A 33 15.62 -1.88 -12.74
CA GLY A 33 16.74 -1.75 -13.69
C GLY A 33 16.76 -0.42 -14.46
N LEU A 34 16.01 0.59 -13.98
CA LEU A 34 15.83 1.88 -14.65
C LEU A 34 16.94 2.87 -14.31
N ILE A 35 17.51 2.77 -13.11
CA ILE A 35 18.66 3.55 -12.65
C ILE A 35 19.61 2.64 -11.84
N SER A 36 20.84 3.09 -11.62
CA SER A 36 21.81 2.41 -10.76
C SER A 36 21.76 2.90 -9.32
N GLU A 37 22.30 2.10 -8.39
CA GLU A 37 22.47 2.52 -6.99
C GLU A 37 23.32 3.78 -6.86
N ASP A 38 24.33 3.94 -7.72
CA ASP A 38 25.21 5.11 -7.67
C ASP A 38 24.52 6.38 -8.17
N GLN A 39 23.62 6.27 -9.16
CA GLN A 39 22.74 7.37 -9.56
C GLN A 39 21.82 7.79 -8.40
N VAL A 40 21.28 6.84 -7.63
CA VAL A 40 20.49 7.12 -6.42
C VAL A 40 21.35 7.82 -5.37
N LYS A 41 22.54 7.31 -5.05
CA LYS A 41 23.45 7.93 -4.08
C LYS A 41 23.80 9.36 -4.48
N LEU A 42 24.14 9.59 -5.75
CA LEU A 42 24.50 10.92 -6.24
C LEU A 42 23.30 11.88 -6.25
N ALA A 43 22.09 11.38 -6.49
CA ALA A 43 20.87 12.20 -6.38
C ALA A 43 20.55 12.57 -4.92
N LEU A 44 20.79 11.66 -3.97
CA LEU A 44 20.63 11.94 -2.53
C LEU A 44 21.68 12.91 -2.00
N GLN A 45 22.93 12.80 -2.46
CA GLN A 45 23.98 13.76 -2.14
C GLN A 45 23.62 15.18 -2.59
N ASN A 46 23.00 15.33 -3.78
CA ASN A 46 22.53 16.63 -4.25
C ASN A 46 21.48 17.27 -3.33
N GLN A 47 20.60 16.50 -2.70
CA GLN A 47 19.61 17.04 -1.76
C GLN A 47 20.26 17.60 -0.48
N SER A 48 21.52 17.26 -0.20
CA SER A 48 22.27 17.77 0.94
C SER A 48 22.96 19.11 0.63
N ILE A 49 22.89 19.59 -0.62
CA ILE A 49 23.44 20.87 -1.03
C ILE A 49 22.47 21.99 -0.63
N PRO A 50 22.92 23.04 0.08
CA PRO A 50 22.08 24.19 0.40
C PRO A 50 21.40 24.80 -0.84
N GLY A 51 20.08 24.94 -0.80
CA GLY A 51 19.25 25.41 -1.92
C GLY A 51 18.65 24.29 -2.80
N TYR A 52 19.00 23.03 -2.56
CA TYR A 52 18.45 21.86 -3.28
C TYR A 52 17.58 20.95 -2.40
N GLU A 53 17.31 21.34 -1.16
CA GLU A 53 16.63 20.51 -0.16
C GLU A 53 15.16 20.23 -0.51
N THR A 54 14.56 21.10 -1.32
CA THR A 54 13.16 20.99 -1.76
C THR A 54 12.96 20.06 -2.94
N PHE A 55 14.03 19.78 -3.71
CA PHE A 55 13.95 18.89 -4.87
C PHE A 55 13.79 17.46 -4.41
N LYS A 56 12.82 16.75 -4.97
CA LYS A 56 12.63 15.31 -4.75
C LYS A 56 13.66 14.54 -5.56
N ILE A 57 14.04 13.36 -5.07
CA ILE A 57 14.98 12.49 -5.78
C ILE A 57 14.54 12.21 -7.23
N GLY A 58 13.24 12.00 -7.47
CA GLY A 58 12.72 11.76 -8.82
C GLY A 58 12.94 12.95 -9.78
N GLU A 59 12.83 14.17 -9.28
CA GLU A 59 13.08 15.41 -10.04
C GLU A 59 14.58 15.52 -10.37
N ILE A 60 15.46 15.24 -9.41
CA ILE A 60 16.92 15.27 -9.63
C ILE A 60 17.35 14.22 -10.66
N LEU A 61 16.80 13.01 -10.58
CA LEU A 61 17.09 11.93 -11.54
C LEU A 61 16.62 12.31 -12.96
N ALA A 62 15.46 12.96 -13.08
CA ALA A 62 14.91 13.41 -14.35
C ALA A 62 15.68 14.61 -14.93
N LEU A 63 16.01 15.61 -14.11
CA LEU A 63 16.81 16.78 -14.52
C LEU A 63 18.21 16.39 -15.02
N ARG A 64 18.78 15.31 -14.48
CA ARG A 64 20.05 14.75 -14.96
C ARG A 64 19.93 13.90 -16.22
N GLY A 65 18.71 13.67 -16.72
CA GLY A 65 18.45 12.88 -17.92
C GLY A 65 18.65 11.37 -17.75
N TRP A 66 18.77 10.87 -16.51
CA TRP A 66 18.98 9.44 -16.27
C TRP A 66 17.70 8.61 -16.41
N ILE A 67 16.56 9.25 -16.25
CA ILE A 67 15.24 8.65 -16.39
C ILE A 67 14.25 9.72 -16.83
N LYS A 68 13.20 9.32 -17.56
CA LYS A 68 12.13 10.23 -17.95
C LYS A 68 11.32 10.69 -16.74
N GLN A 69 10.85 11.93 -16.76
CA GLN A 69 10.01 12.47 -15.70
C GLN A 69 8.70 11.67 -15.57
N GLU A 70 8.10 11.29 -16.70
CA GLU A 70 6.87 10.50 -16.73
C GLU A 70 7.04 9.14 -16.04
N THR A 71 8.21 8.51 -16.22
CA THR A 71 8.55 7.25 -15.55
C THR A 71 8.69 7.44 -14.04
N CYS A 72 9.39 8.49 -13.60
CA CYS A 72 9.49 8.84 -12.19
C CYS A 72 8.10 9.06 -11.56
N ASP A 73 7.25 9.83 -12.21
CA ASP A 73 5.91 10.18 -11.72
C ASP A 73 5.00 8.96 -11.64
N PHE A 74 5.09 8.06 -12.63
CA PHE A 74 4.37 6.78 -12.61
C PHE A 74 4.71 5.97 -11.35
N PHE A 75 5.99 5.79 -11.04
CA PHE A 75 6.42 5.02 -9.86
C PHE A 75 6.16 5.74 -8.54
N ALA A 76 6.29 7.05 -8.50
CA ALA A 76 6.09 7.84 -7.28
C ALA A 76 4.62 7.90 -6.86
N VAL A 77 3.70 8.03 -7.83
CA VAL A 77 2.29 8.36 -7.57
C VAL A 77 1.36 7.18 -7.85
N ARG A 78 1.51 6.50 -8.98
CA ARG A 78 0.50 5.56 -9.49
C ARG A 78 0.78 4.10 -9.17
N TRP A 79 2.04 3.71 -9.14
CA TRP A 79 2.44 2.30 -9.04
C TRP A 79 1.82 1.58 -7.83
N GLU A 80 1.89 2.18 -6.64
CA GLU A 80 1.28 1.57 -5.45
C GLU A 80 -0.23 1.47 -5.54
N GLY A 81 -0.89 2.49 -6.10
CA GLY A 81 -2.33 2.48 -6.34
C GLY A 81 -2.73 1.33 -7.25
N ILE A 82 -1.94 1.04 -8.29
CA ILE A 82 -2.13 -0.11 -9.18
C ILE A 82 -1.99 -1.41 -8.38
N LEU A 83 -0.89 -1.61 -7.67
CA LEU A 83 -0.66 -2.85 -6.91
C LEU A 83 -1.76 -3.10 -5.86
N ASN A 84 -2.19 -2.05 -5.15
CA ASN A 84 -3.30 -2.12 -4.21
C ASN A 84 -4.62 -2.44 -4.91
N SER A 85 -4.88 -1.83 -6.07
CA SER A 85 -6.10 -2.09 -6.83
C SER A 85 -6.16 -3.52 -7.36
N LEU A 86 -5.03 -4.13 -7.71
CA LEU A 86 -4.95 -5.54 -8.12
C LEU A 86 -5.25 -6.50 -6.97
N SER A 87 -4.91 -6.10 -5.75
CA SER A 87 -5.28 -6.84 -4.54
C SER A 87 -6.76 -6.70 -4.17
N ILE A 88 -7.50 -5.74 -4.74
CA ILE A 88 -8.90 -5.45 -4.36
C ILE A 88 -9.87 -5.82 -5.49
N LYS A 89 -9.46 -5.62 -6.75
CA LYS A 89 -10.28 -5.79 -7.95
C LYS A 89 -9.57 -6.78 -8.89
N ASN A 90 -10.23 -7.89 -9.20
CA ASN A 90 -9.71 -8.93 -10.11
C ASN A 90 -9.73 -8.50 -11.59
N LYS A 91 -9.22 -7.30 -11.91
CA LYS A 91 -9.17 -6.76 -13.27
C LYS A 91 -7.78 -6.23 -13.58
N GLN A 92 -6.83 -7.16 -13.68
CA GLN A 92 -5.47 -6.88 -14.11
C GLN A 92 -5.44 -6.53 -15.60
N LYS A 93 -4.80 -5.43 -15.95
CA LYS A 93 -4.49 -5.08 -17.35
C LYS A 93 -3.28 -5.89 -17.83
N LYS A 94 -3.11 -6.04 -19.14
CA LYS A 94 -1.93 -6.72 -19.69
C LYS A 94 -0.66 -5.94 -19.38
N ILE A 95 0.49 -6.62 -19.26
CA ILE A 95 1.76 -6.00 -18.85
C ILE A 95 2.16 -4.81 -19.73
N GLY A 96 1.90 -4.89 -21.05
CA GLY A 96 2.17 -3.80 -22.00
C GLY A 96 1.45 -2.49 -21.67
N TYR A 97 0.26 -2.54 -21.06
CA TYR A 97 -0.44 -1.34 -20.59
C TYR A 97 0.37 -0.60 -19.52
N TYR A 98 0.90 -1.32 -18.53
CA TYR A 98 1.67 -0.69 -17.45
C TYR A 98 3.03 -0.18 -17.93
N LEU A 99 3.66 -0.88 -18.88
CA LEU A 99 4.93 -0.45 -19.47
C LEU A 99 4.77 0.81 -20.33
N LEU A 100 3.67 0.92 -21.07
CA LEU A 100 3.28 2.13 -21.80
C LEU A 100 3.03 3.32 -20.85
N GLU A 101 2.21 3.11 -19.82
CA GLU A 101 1.86 4.15 -18.84
C GLU A 101 3.07 4.61 -18.01
N ALA A 102 4.09 3.76 -17.86
CA ALA A 102 5.35 4.11 -17.23
C ALA A 102 6.31 4.87 -18.18
N GLY A 103 5.93 5.10 -19.45
CA GLY A 103 6.78 5.74 -20.45
C GLY A 103 7.98 4.87 -20.90
N LEU A 104 7.95 3.58 -20.56
CA LEU A 104 9.00 2.60 -20.87
C LEU A 104 8.83 2.00 -22.27
N LEU A 105 7.61 2.01 -22.80
CA LEU A 105 7.30 1.66 -24.18
C LEU A 105 6.44 2.75 -24.81
N THR A 106 6.53 2.89 -26.13
CA THR A 106 5.61 3.72 -26.93
C THR A 106 4.41 2.88 -27.42
N GLU A 107 3.34 3.54 -27.86
CA GLU A 107 2.19 2.85 -28.46
C GLU A 107 2.59 2.04 -29.70
N GLU A 108 3.51 2.58 -30.50
CA GLU A 108 4.06 1.90 -31.67
C GLU A 108 4.82 0.62 -31.27
N GLN A 109 5.70 0.70 -30.26
CA GLN A 109 6.43 -0.46 -29.74
C GLN A 109 5.47 -1.51 -29.19
N VAL A 110 4.46 -1.11 -28.42
CA VAL A 110 3.44 -2.04 -27.90
C VAL A 110 2.69 -2.73 -29.05
N THR A 111 2.29 -1.96 -30.07
CA THR A 111 1.58 -2.50 -31.24
C THR A 111 2.47 -3.46 -32.03
N GLY A 112 3.75 -3.12 -32.23
CA GLY A 112 4.74 -3.99 -32.86
C GLY A 112 4.92 -5.31 -32.11
N ILE A 113 5.11 -5.25 -30.79
CA ILE A 113 5.24 -6.44 -29.94
C ILE A 113 3.98 -7.32 -30.03
N LEU A 114 2.78 -6.73 -30.01
CA LEU A 114 1.53 -7.49 -30.09
C LEU A 114 1.36 -8.22 -31.43
N LYS A 115 1.80 -7.61 -32.54
CA LYS A 115 1.82 -8.28 -33.86
C LYS A 115 2.74 -9.49 -33.85
N ILE A 116 3.96 -9.35 -33.32
CA ILE A 116 4.93 -10.46 -33.19
C ILE A 116 4.37 -11.55 -32.29
N GLN A 117 3.76 -11.17 -31.16
CA GLN A 117 3.17 -12.11 -30.21
C GLN A 117 2.08 -12.99 -30.84
N GLN A 118 1.23 -12.42 -31.71
CA GLN A 118 0.18 -13.18 -32.40
C GLN A 118 0.76 -14.22 -33.36
N GLN A 119 1.88 -13.91 -34.02
CA GLN A 119 2.52 -14.79 -35.00
C GLN A 119 3.38 -15.88 -34.35
N GLN A 120 4.09 -15.55 -33.28
CA GLN A 120 5.14 -16.41 -32.71
C GLN A 120 4.74 -17.11 -31.39
N LYS A 121 3.56 -16.83 -30.83
CA LYS A 121 3.08 -17.32 -29.52
C LYS A 121 4.06 -17.10 -28.34
N LYS A 122 4.98 -16.14 -28.44
CA LYS A 122 5.93 -15.76 -27.38
C LYS A 122 5.31 -14.83 -26.34
N PHE A 123 5.94 -14.71 -25.17
CA PHE A 123 5.47 -13.78 -24.15
C PHE A 123 5.83 -12.33 -24.53
N PHE A 124 4.93 -11.39 -24.20
CA PHE A 124 5.10 -9.96 -24.51
C PHE A 124 6.45 -9.42 -24.00
N GLY A 125 6.82 -9.78 -22.77
CA GLY A 125 8.08 -9.34 -22.16
C GLY A 125 9.32 -9.89 -22.85
N GLU A 126 9.29 -11.15 -23.29
CA GLU A 126 10.41 -11.77 -24.02
C GLU A 126 10.66 -11.07 -25.36
N ILE A 127 9.59 -10.75 -26.09
CA ILE A 127 9.69 -10.00 -27.34
C ILE A 127 10.24 -8.59 -27.07
N ALA A 128 9.74 -7.90 -26.05
CA ALA A 128 10.22 -6.56 -25.70
C ALA A 128 11.72 -6.53 -25.34
N VAL A 129 12.24 -7.60 -24.75
CA VAL A 129 13.68 -7.74 -24.46
C VAL A 129 14.46 -8.11 -25.72
N ALA A 130 13.94 -9.04 -26.54
CA ALA A 130 14.58 -9.45 -27.78
C ALA A 130 14.71 -8.31 -28.80
N GLU A 131 13.70 -7.43 -28.88
CA GLU A 131 13.71 -6.22 -29.71
C GLU A 131 14.56 -5.08 -29.11
N GLY A 132 15.13 -5.28 -27.91
CA GLY A 132 15.99 -4.30 -27.24
C GLY A 132 15.25 -3.11 -26.62
N TYR A 133 13.91 -3.12 -26.59
CA TYR A 133 13.12 -2.04 -26.00
C TYR A 133 13.19 -2.02 -24.49
N LEU A 134 13.34 -3.18 -23.85
CA LEU A 134 13.40 -3.30 -22.39
C LEU A 134 14.56 -4.18 -21.94
N LYS A 135 15.03 -3.93 -20.70
CA LYS A 135 15.95 -4.84 -20.02
C LYS A 135 15.17 -6.02 -19.43
N GLN A 136 15.79 -7.19 -19.36
CA GLN A 136 15.23 -8.37 -18.69
C GLN A 136 14.83 -8.04 -17.25
N GLN A 137 15.69 -7.32 -16.51
CA GLN A 137 15.42 -6.89 -15.14
C GLN A 137 14.13 -6.07 -15.01
N THR A 138 13.83 -5.21 -15.99
CA THR A 138 12.61 -4.40 -15.98
C THR A 138 11.38 -5.29 -16.17
N VAL A 139 11.42 -6.21 -17.12
CA VAL A 139 10.32 -7.16 -17.34
C VAL A 139 10.09 -8.03 -16.11
N ASP A 140 11.16 -8.61 -15.55
CA ASP A 140 11.10 -9.46 -14.36
C ASP A 140 10.52 -8.72 -13.15
N PHE A 141 10.93 -7.45 -12.97
CA PHE A 141 10.40 -6.60 -11.92
C PHE A 141 8.87 -6.46 -12.02
N PHE A 142 8.35 -6.09 -13.21
CA PHE A 142 6.91 -5.92 -13.41
C PHE A 142 6.16 -7.25 -13.24
N VAL A 143 6.65 -8.33 -13.83
CA VAL A 143 6.04 -9.67 -13.70
C VAL A 143 5.97 -10.08 -12.24
N ARG A 144 7.07 -9.96 -11.49
CA ARG A 144 7.14 -10.28 -10.07
C ARG A 144 6.15 -9.45 -9.25
N CYS A 145 6.15 -8.13 -9.42
CA CYS A 145 5.27 -7.25 -8.64
C CYS A 145 3.79 -7.46 -8.94
N LEU A 146 3.42 -7.56 -10.22
CA LEU A 146 2.04 -7.78 -10.64
C LEU A 146 1.53 -9.17 -10.22
N SER A 147 2.38 -10.19 -10.29
CA SER A 147 2.02 -11.56 -9.87
C SER A 147 1.92 -11.69 -8.35
N SER A 148 2.84 -11.07 -7.61
CA SER A 148 2.82 -11.05 -6.15
C SER A 148 1.59 -10.33 -5.61
N ALA A 149 1.18 -9.21 -6.21
CA ALA A 149 -0.02 -8.48 -5.82
C ALA A 149 -1.29 -9.33 -5.99
N LYS A 150 -1.33 -10.19 -7.02
CA LYS A 150 -2.43 -11.13 -7.26
C LYS A 150 -2.40 -12.33 -6.29
N GLY A 151 -1.23 -12.90 -6.03
CA GLY A 151 -1.08 -14.05 -5.13
C GLY A 151 -1.42 -13.72 -3.67
N ALA A 152 -1.09 -12.50 -3.22
CA ALA A 152 -1.47 -12.04 -1.88
C ALA A 152 -2.99 -12.06 -1.69
N GLU A 153 -3.76 -11.68 -2.71
CA GLU A 153 -5.23 -11.67 -2.66
C GLU A 153 -5.82 -13.08 -2.61
N SER A 154 -5.33 -14.03 -3.43
CA SER A 154 -5.85 -15.41 -3.39
C SER A 154 -5.56 -16.08 -2.05
N VAL A 155 -4.40 -15.80 -1.46
CA VAL A 155 -4.02 -16.29 -0.13
C VAL A 155 -4.89 -15.65 0.96
N GLN A 156 -5.14 -14.34 0.89
CA GLN A 156 -6.02 -13.62 1.82
C GLN A 156 -7.49 -14.09 1.74
N ARG A 157 -8.05 -14.23 0.53
CA ARG A 157 -9.41 -14.76 0.33
C ARG A 157 -9.52 -16.16 0.92
N SER A 158 -8.55 -17.02 0.60
CA SER A 158 -8.53 -18.39 1.11
C SER A 158 -8.39 -18.42 2.64
N ALA A 159 -7.59 -17.54 3.24
CA ALA A 159 -7.48 -17.44 4.69
C ALA A 159 -8.78 -16.95 5.37
N LEU A 160 -9.53 -16.02 4.77
CA LEU A 160 -10.84 -15.61 5.28
C LEU A 160 -11.86 -16.76 5.26
N GLU A 161 -11.90 -17.53 4.17
CA GLU A 161 -12.78 -18.70 4.03
C GLU A 161 -12.41 -19.79 5.05
N ARG A 162 -11.11 -20.05 5.24
CA ARG A 162 -10.63 -20.98 6.28
C ARG A 162 -10.97 -20.49 7.68
N ALA A 163 -10.83 -19.19 7.96
CA ALA A 163 -11.20 -18.62 9.25
C ALA A 163 -12.68 -18.83 9.58
N GLU A 164 -13.57 -18.57 8.61
CA GLU A 164 -15.01 -18.85 8.77
C GLU A 164 -15.27 -20.34 9.01
N LYS A 165 -14.59 -21.22 8.28
CA LYS A 165 -14.72 -22.68 8.46
C LYS A 165 -14.27 -23.11 9.86
N TYR A 166 -13.10 -22.69 10.32
CA TYR A 166 -12.61 -23.01 11.66
C TYR A 166 -13.53 -22.48 12.76
N PHE A 167 -14.06 -21.28 12.57
CA PHE A 167 -15.04 -20.71 13.47
C PHE A 167 -16.32 -21.56 13.58
N LYS A 168 -16.88 -22.03 12.45
CA LYS A 168 -18.02 -22.95 12.45
C LYS A 168 -17.71 -24.28 13.14
N LEU A 169 -16.47 -24.75 13.04
CA LEU A 169 -15.97 -25.94 13.73
C LEU A 169 -15.65 -25.69 15.22
N LYS A 170 -15.92 -24.49 15.75
CA LYS A 170 -15.56 -24.02 17.10
C LYS A 170 -14.04 -24.04 17.39
N ASP A 171 -13.20 -24.17 16.37
CA ASP A 171 -11.76 -23.97 16.48
C ASP A 171 -11.42 -22.48 16.45
N ILE A 172 -11.61 -21.83 17.60
CA ILE A 172 -11.37 -20.40 17.77
C ILE A 172 -9.90 -20.04 17.53
N LYS A 173 -8.96 -20.91 17.92
CA LYS A 173 -7.52 -20.65 17.79
C LYS A 173 -7.11 -20.69 16.32
N GLY A 174 -7.55 -21.70 15.57
CA GLY A 174 -7.34 -21.81 14.13
C GLY A 174 -7.93 -20.62 13.37
N ALA A 175 -9.17 -20.22 13.71
CA ALA A 175 -9.82 -19.07 13.09
C ALA A 175 -9.03 -17.76 13.32
N ILE A 176 -8.56 -17.50 14.54
CA ILE A 176 -7.76 -16.31 14.86
C ILE A 176 -6.42 -16.34 14.10
N LEU A 177 -5.79 -17.52 13.97
CA LEU A 177 -4.51 -17.66 13.26
C LEU A 177 -4.66 -17.26 11.79
N GLU A 178 -5.70 -17.75 11.12
CA GLU A 178 -6.00 -17.41 9.73
C GLU A 178 -6.32 -15.91 9.55
N LEU A 179 -7.07 -15.32 10.49
CA LEU A 179 -7.38 -13.89 10.46
C LEU A 179 -6.14 -13.02 10.70
N ARG A 180 -5.19 -13.49 11.51
CA ARG A 180 -3.89 -12.81 11.66
C ARG A 180 -3.10 -12.84 10.37
N GLU A 181 -3.17 -13.92 9.59
CA GLU A 181 -2.51 -13.98 8.29
C GLU A 181 -3.09 -12.95 7.33
N VAL A 182 -4.42 -12.79 7.29
CA VAL A 182 -5.07 -11.73 6.50
C VAL A 182 -4.57 -10.35 6.94
N LEU A 183 -4.56 -10.08 8.26
CA LEU A 183 -4.11 -8.81 8.81
C LEU A 183 -2.59 -8.58 8.70
N ARG A 184 -1.81 -9.65 8.49
CA ARG A 184 -0.36 -9.58 8.25
C ARG A 184 -0.07 -8.88 6.93
N HIS A 185 -0.93 -9.07 5.94
CA HIS A 185 -0.82 -8.48 4.61
C HIS A 185 -1.62 -7.19 4.46
N ASP A 186 -2.87 -7.19 4.93
CA ASP A 186 -3.73 -6.00 4.95
C ASP A 186 -4.21 -5.72 6.37
N ALA A 187 -3.46 -4.87 7.07
CA ALA A 187 -3.78 -4.45 8.43
C ALA A 187 -5.07 -3.63 8.55
N LYS A 188 -5.66 -3.18 7.44
CA LYS A 188 -6.93 -2.44 7.39
C LYS A 188 -8.08 -3.30 6.81
N ASN A 189 -7.91 -4.61 6.69
CA ASN A 189 -8.93 -5.47 6.10
C ASN A 189 -10.22 -5.49 6.94
N GLY A 190 -11.28 -4.87 6.43
CA GLY A 190 -12.55 -4.72 7.14
C GLY A 190 -13.20 -6.06 7.51
N LYS A 191 -13.16 -7.06 6.62
CA LYS A 191 -13.75 -8.39 6.85
C LYS A 191 -13.00 -9.18 7.90
N ALA A 192 -11.67 -9.13 7.91
CA ALA A 192 -10.88 -9.79 8.96
C ALA A 192 -11.17 -9.20 10.34
N HIS A 193 -11.28 -7.87 10.43
CA HIS A 193 -11.70 -7.20 11.66
C HIS A 193 -13.16 -7.56 12.05
N ALA A 194 -14.07 -7.74 11.09
CA ALA A 194 -15.44 -8.16 11.36
C ALA A 194 -15.50 -9.60 11.93
N TRP A 195 -14.76 -10.54 11.35
CA TRP A 195 -14.67 -11.91 11.87
C TRP A 195 -14.04 -11.97 13.26
N LEU A 196 -12.97 -11.21 13.51
CA LEU A 196 -12.39 -11.11 14.86
C LEU A 196 -13.39 -10.50 15.85
N THR A 197 -14.20 -9.52 15.42
CA THR A 197 -15.28 -8.98 16.26
C THR A 197 -16.25 -10.08 16.67
N ARG A 198 -16.73 -10.88 15.70
CA ARG A 198 -17.66 -11.98 15.96
C ARG A 198 -17.06 -13.04 16.89
N ILE A 199 -15.82 -13.44 16.65
CA ILE A 199 -15.11 -14.41 17.49
C ILE A 199 -15.00 -13.92 18.94
N TYR A 200 -14.58 -12.67 19.14
CA TYR A 200 -14.43 -12.11 20.48
C TYR A 200 -15.77 -11.88 21.18
N LEU A 201 -16.85 -11.59 20.43
CA LEU A 201 -18.21 -11.54 20.99
C LEU A 201 -18.66 -12.90 21.54
N GLU A 202 -18.53 -13.97 20.75
CA GLU A 202 -18.90 -15.32 21.19
C GLU A 202 -18.01 -15.83 22.32
N SER A 203 -16.79 -15.32 22.41
CA SER A 203 -15.85 -15.60 23.51
C SER A 203 -16.09 -14.72 24.76
N GLY A 204 -17.09 -13.83 24.77
CA GLY A 204 -17.36 -12.90 25.88
C GLY A 204 -16.36 -11.76 26.07
N GLN A 205 -15.40 -11.60 25.15
CA GLN A 205 -14.32 -10.61 25.22
C GLN A 205 -14.75 -9.26 24.58
N LEU A 206 -15.74 -8.61 25.21
CA LEU A 206 -16.40 -7.40 24.68
C LEU A 206 -15.43 -6.24 24.37
N SER A 207 -14.39 -6.05 25.17
CA SER A 207 -13.40 -4.98 24.97
C SER A 207 -12.64 -5.15 23.65
N LEU A 208 -12.15 -6.35 23.39
CA LEU A 208 -11.46 -6.70 22.14
C LEU A 208 -12.42 -6.66 20.96
N ALA A 209 -13.64 -7.18 21.12
CA ALA A 209 -14.67 -7.08 20.10
C ALA A 209 -14.92 -5.61 19.69
N LYS A 210 -15.03 -4.69 20.66
CA LYS A 210 -15.22 -3.25 20.40
C LYS A 210 -14.07 -2.63 19.60
N VAL A 211 -12.82 -3.00 19.89
CA VAL A 211 -11.64 -2.51 19.17
C VAL A 211 -11.68 -2.96 17.71
N HIS A 212 -11.95 -4.24 17.45
CA HIS A 212 -12.03 -4.77 16.10
C HIS A 212 -13.24 -4.23 15.34
N LEU A 213 -14.39 -4.03 15.99
CA LEU A 213 -15.58 -3.46 15.37
C LEU A 213 -15.35 -2.04 14.85
N LYS A 214 -14.67 -1.20 15.64
CA LYS A 214 -14.30 0.16 15.21
C LYS A 214 -13.44 0.14 13.95
N LYS A 215 -12.45 -0.75 13.89
CA LYS A 215 -11.56 -0.89 12.72
C LYS A 215 -12.33 -1.42 11.50
N ALA A 216 -13.21 -2.39 11.69
CA ALA A 216 -14.04 -2.94 10.62
C ALA A 216 -14.93 -1.86 9.99
N ILE A 217 -15.65 -1.09 10.82
CA ILE A 217 -16.52 0.00 10.35
C ILE A 217 -15.73 1.09 9.62
N ALA A 218 -14.55 1.48 10.14
CA ALA A 218 -13.71 2.47 9.50
C ALA A 218 -13.21 2.03 8.11
N ALA A 219 -12.95 0.73 7.94
CA ALA A 219 -12.42 0.17 6.69
C ALA A 219 -13.51 -0.05 5.63
N SER A 220 -14.69 -0.55 6.01
CA SER A 220 -15.74 -0.91 5.05
C SER A 220 -17.15 -0.69 5.64
N PRO A 221 -17.62 0.56 5.75
CA PRO A 221 -18.89 0.90 6.43
C PRO A 221 -20.14 0.22 5.86
N ASN A 222 -20.11 -0.18 4.58
CA ASN A 222 -21.24 -0.71 3.84
C ASN A 222 -21.23 -2.23 3.61
N ASP A 223 -20.29 -2.96 4.23
CA ASP A 223 -20.22 -4.41 4.11
C ASP A 223 -21.33 -5.11 4.92
N ALA A 224 -21.94 -6.15 4.36
CA ALA A 224 -23.05 -6.88 4.98
C ALA A 224 -22.64 -7.57 6.29
N LEU A 225 -21.45 -8.20 6.34
CA LEU A 225 -20.94 -8.86 7.53
C LEU A 225 -20.71 -7.83 8.65
N ILE A 226 -20.19 -6.65 8.31
CA ILE A 226 -19.94 -5.57 9.28
C ILE A 226 -21.24 -5.06 9.90
N ARG A 227 -22.31 -4.91 9.11
CA ARG A 227 -23.63 -4.52 9.63
C ARG A 227 -24.18 -5.58 10.59
N GLU A 228 -24.03 -6.85 10.26
CA GLU A 228 -24.49 -7.96 11.09
C GLU A 228 -23.74 -8.02 12.42
N VAL A 229 -22.40 -8.03 12.40
CA VAL A 229 -21.62 -8.08 13.66
C VAL A 229 -21.81 -6.83 14.50
N LYS A 230 -22.08 -5.67 13.87
CA LYS A 230 -22.46 -4.44 14.59
C LYS A 230 -23.77 -4.63 15.33
N LYS A 231 -24.81 -5.16 14.67
CA LYS A 231 -26.11 -5.45 15.29
C LYS A 231 -25.96 -6.41 16.47
N GLN A 232 -25.20 -7.49 16.28
CA GLN A 232 -24.93 -8.47 17.33
C GLN A 232 -24.18 -7.86 18.52
N PHE A 233 -23.17 -7.02 18.27
CA PHE A 233 -22.45 -6.31 19.32
C PHE A 233 -23.39 -5.47 20.19
N PHE A 234 -24.22 -4.63 19.58
CA PHE A 234 -25.14 -3.77 20.34
C PHE A 234 -26.28 -4.53 21.03
N ALA A 235 -26.68 -5.70 20.51
CA ALA A 235 -27.63 -6.57 21.20
C ALA A 235 -27.01 -7.27 22.43
N SER A 236 -25.71 -7.58 22.38
CA SER A 236 -24.98 -8.27 23.46
C SER A 236 -24.52 -7.35 24.59
N VAL A 237 -24.47 -6.03 24.36
CA VAL A 237 -24.09 -5.05 25.38
C VAL A 237 -25.35 -4.58 26.10
N PRO A 238 -25.48 -4.77 27.42
CA PRO A 238 -26.57 -4.19 28.20
C PRO A 238 -26.62 -2.69 27.96
N SER A 239 -27.81 -2.16 27.65
CA SER A 239 -28.04 -0.73 27.44
C SER A 239 -27.83 0.03 28.75
N THR A 240 -26.58 0.32 29.08
CA THR A 240 -26.20 1.30 30.10
C THR A 240 -25.46 2.45 29.43
N ALA A 241 -26.13 3.11 28.48
CA ALA A 241 -25.86 4.51 28.12
C ALA A 241 -26.90 4.96 27.08
N LYS A 242 -27.95 5.61 27.56
CA LYS A 242 -28.68 6.61 26.77
C LYS A 242 -27.66 7.60 26.20
N ALA A 243 -27.80 7.84 24.91
CA ALA A 243 -27.63 9.14 24.25
C ALA A 243 -26.81 10.21 25.01
N THR A 244 -25.56 10.42 24.60
CA THR A 244 -25.09 11.79 24.37
C THR A 244 -25.29 12.09 22.89
N GLU A 245 -26.56 12.21 22.53
CA GLU A 245 -27.01 12.89 21.32
C GLU A 245 -26.70 14.38 21.55
N ASN A 246 -25.47 14.82 21.27
CA ASN A 246 -25.15 16.25 21.27
C ASN A 246 -25.74 16.86 20.00
N LYS A 247 -27.05 17.16 20.06
CA LYS A 247 -27.71 18.17 19.25
C LYS A 247 -27.13 19.53 19.63
N THR A 248 -26.12 19.98 18.90
CA THR A 248 -25.92 21.42 18.71
C THR A 248 -26.48 21.81 17.36
N LYS A 249 -27.81 22.05 17.35
CA LYS A 249 -28.45 22.88 16.33
C LYS A 249 -27.81 24.27 16.40
N SER A 250 -27.17 24.66 15.31
CA SER A 250 -27.36 25.93 14.61
C SER A 250 -28.14 27.00 15.40
N LYS A 251 -27.43 28.03 15.88
CA LYS A 251 -27.86 29.41 15.78
C LYS A 251 -26.71 30.24 15.21
N LYS A 252 -26.79 30.52 13.91
CA LYS A 252 -26.14 31.68 13.28
C LYS A 252 -26.91 32.94 13.70
N SER A 253 -26.23 33.92 14.26
CA SER A 253 -26.49 35.34 13.93
C SER A 253 -25.22 36.15 14.21
N LYS A 254 -24.72 36.76 13.13
CA LYS A 254 -23.63 37.73 13.09
C LYS A 254 -24.06 39.04 13.77
N SER A 255 -23.15 39.69 14.50
CA SER A 255 -22.93 41.14 14.42
C SER A 255 -21.77 41.58 15.34
N THR A 256 -20.64 41.92 14.73
CA THR A 256 -19.75 43.00 15.23
C THR A 256 -20.29 44.33 14.67
N PRO A 257 -20.10 45.50 15.31
CA PRO A 257 -18.76 46.12 15.37
C PRO A 257 -18.44 47.04 16.59
N ARG A 258 -17.11 47.24 16.77
CA ARG A 258 -16.37 48.44 17.23
C ARG A 258 -16.64 49.08 18.60
N ALA A 259 -15.61 49.10 19.45
CA ALA A 259 -14.82 50.26 19.94
C ALA A 259 -13.91 49.78 21.10
N SER A 260 -12.57 49.93 21.07
CA SER A 260 -11.79 51.04 21.68
C SER A 260 -12.46 51.54 22.98
N TRP A 261 -11.86 51.43 24.18
CA TRP A 261 -10.76 52.27 24.66
C TRP A 261 -10.10 51.71 25.95
N LEU A 262 -8.82 52.07 26.12
CA LEU A 262 -8.07 52.39 27.35
C LEU A 262 -7.33 51.30 28.19
N ARG A 263 -6.01 51.56 28.27
CA ARG A 263 -4.97 51.13 29.20
C ARG A 263 -5.35 51.32 30.68
N PHE A 264 -4.74 50.52 31.56
CA PHE A 264 -3.86 50.84 32.72
C PHE A 264 -3.66 49.51 33.49
N GLY A 265 -2.50 49.11 33.98
CA GLY A 265 -1.14 49.63 33.94
C GLY A 265 -0.13 48.46 33.95
#